data_AF-H2Z6C8-F1
#
_entry.id   AF-H2Z6C8-F1
#
_cell.length_a   1.000
_cell.length_b   1.000
_cell.length_c   1.000
_cell.angle_alpha   90.00
_cell.angle_beta   90.00
_cell.angle_gamma   90.00
#
_symmetry.space_group_name_H-M   'P 1'
#
loop_
_entity.id
_entity.type
_entity.pdbx_description
1 polymer ?
#
loop_
_entity_poly.entity_id
_entity_poly.type
_entity_poly.pdbx_seq_one_letter_code
_entity_poly.pdbx_strand_id
1 'polypeptide(L)'
;MLRKVFISAFSGPSRLKGSNVLVLFNQSVCQLHTSAAMLIKGHEFMKKLEETAANNQTNQRKMKQDTKKFLKKNQRYADYNYQEWRFPKSSRAIDISCTRGIMEPHKDDKSGTKSSLNLRKKLTNLRSDIVFHRMIKKRVASFHRKRFPAEAQDIYVKAHTLLNTPNWTIVNREETEETLQNLVTEHAYEDMVKGLDCKTVMWKYVESIEPPRVVQIRATPMITDDNYYGQVTVRFHSKQTLAIYDRFGRLMYGSPDVARNVLEFVIFERHISHPYGMWRIHGKISSEAYAKEPMKKTVAVIKPKQQRLESIEWHEQEEKEHPFKWYPERYHYIEKRNNLKTKRRDKRYWGIKRKQKIYNYRRGPIIRLRSRVARAVQAKREAVLDMRKQGKLPYPPKDQNV
;
A
#
# COMPACT_ATOMS: atom_id res chain seq x y z
N MET A 1 -28.59 -47.88 -62.01
CA MET A 1 -30.02 -47.98 -61.70
C MET A 1 -30.55 -46.59 -61.37
N LEU A 2 -31.35 -46.03 -62.27
CA LEU A 2 -31.99 -44.71 -62.15
C LEU A 2 -33.00 -44.66 -61.00
N ARG A 3 -33.09 -43.51 -60.33
CA ARG A 3 -34.38 -42.82 -60.12
C ARG A 3 -34.21 -41.34 -60.44
N LYS A 4 -34.72 -40.97 -61.62
CA LYS A 4 -35.18 -39.62 -61.99
C LYS A 4 -36.36 -39.23 -61.09
N VAL A 5 -36.64 -37.93 -60.91
CA VAL A 5 -37.82 -37.26 -61.50
C VAL A 5 -37.52 -35.76 -61.61
N PHE A 6 -37.68 -35.26 -62.83
CA PHE A 6 -37.58 -33.87 -63.30
C PHE A 6 -38.97 -33.21 -63.28
N ILE A 7 -38.99 -31.88 -63.27
CA ILE A 7 -40.17 -31.03 -63.41
C ILE A 7 -40.70 -31.07 -64.86
N SER A 8 -42.00 -31.36 -64.96
CA SER A 8 -43.04 -31.12 -65.99
C SER A 8 -42.72 -30.95 -67.48
N ALA A 9 -43.45 -31.76 -68.28
CA ALA A 9 -44.20 -31.45 -69.52
C ALA A 9 -43.46 -30.92 -70.76
N PHE A 10 -43.84 -31.21 -72.01
CA PHE A 10 -44.59 -32.26 -72.73
C PHE A 10 -44.39 -31.90 -74.23
N SER A 11 -44.51 -32.89 -75.13
CA SER A 11 -44.47 -32.79 -76.62
C SER A 11 -43.08 -32.52 -77.23
N GLY A 12 -42.61 -33.13 -78.31
CA GLY A 12 -43.21 -33.83 -79.46
C GLY A 12 -42.21 -33.71 -80.63
N PRO A 13 -42.30 -34.48 -81.73
CA PRO A 13 -41.26 -35.46 -82.07
C PRO A 13 -40.49 -35.23 -83.39
N SER A 14 -39.57 -36.18 -83.69
CA SER A 14 -39.08 -36.62 -85.03
C SER A 14 -37.89 -35.84 -85.61
N ARG A 15 -37.00 -36.36 -86.47
CA ARG A 15 -36.64 -37.69 -87.00
C ARG A 15 -35.33 -37.47 -87.79
N LEU A 16 -34.49 -38.51 -87.84
CA LEU A 16 -33.62 -38.93 -88.96
C LEU A 16 -32.41 -38.08 -89.40
N LYS A 17 -31.25 -38.75 -89.27
CA LYS A 17 -30.21 -39.00 -90.29
C LYS A 17 -29.55 -37.81 -90.99
N GLY A 18 -28.23 -37.75 -90.80
CA GLY A 18 -27.33 -38.02 -91.93
C GLY A 18 -26.58 -36.82 -92.50
N SER A 19 -25.28 -36.84 -92.20
CA SER A 19 -24.16 -36.36 -93.03
C SER A 19 -23.93 -34.86 -93.21
N ASN A 20 -22.71 -34.51 -92.75
CA ASN A 20 -21.70 -33.71 -93.43
C ASN A 20 -21.52 -32.23 -93.05
N VAL A 21 -20.33 -32.03 -92.47
CA VAL A 21 -19.34 -31.03 -92.88
C VAL A 21 -19.46 -29.65 -92.22
N LEU A 22 -18.53 -29.48 -91.26
CA LEU A 22 -17.79 -28.27 -90.90
C LEU A 22 -18.56 -27.02 -90.40
N VAL A 23 -17.84 -26.36 -89.48
CA VAL A 23 -17.99 -24.99 -88.97
C VAL A 23 -18.80 -24.82 -87.66
N LEU A 24 -18.20 -24.03 -86.75
CA LEU A 24 -18.70 -23.47 -85.47
C LEU A 24 -18.49 -24.38 -84.24
N PHE A 25 -17.34 -24.39 -83.58
CA PHE A 25 -16.65 -23.29 -82.87
C PHE A 25 -17.48 -22.67 -81.72
N ASN A 26 -16.95 -22.84 -80.51
CA ASN A 26 -17.11 -22.02 -79.31
C ASN A 26 -18.50 -21.81 -78.71
N GLN A 27 -18.84 -22.60 -77.67
CA GLN A 27 -19.56 -22.07 -76.50
C GLN A 27 -19.49 -22.89 -75.20
N SER A 28 -18.72 -23.99 -75.13
CA SER A 28 -18.69 -24.88 -73.96
C SER A 28 -17.46 -24.78 -73.05
N VAL A 29 -16.54 -23.82 -73.27
CA VAL A 29 -15.32 -23.68 -72.45
C VAL A 29 -15.44 -22.57 -71.38
N CYS A 30 -16.42 -21.67 -71.48
CA CYS A 30 -16.47 -20.49 -70.61
C CYS A 30 -17.20 -20.66 -69.26
N GLN A 31 -17.84 -21.81 -68.97
CA GLN A 31 -18.52 -22.03 -67.68
C GLN A 31 -17.71 -22.87 -66.66
N LEU A 32 -16.61 -23.49 -67.08
CA LEU A 32 -15.76 -24.29 -66.18
C LEU A 32 -14.60 -23.48 -65.55
N HIS A 33 -14.22 -22.34 -66.14
CA HIS A 33 -13.13 -21.51 -65.62
C HIS A 33 -13.54 -20.60 -64.46
N THR A 34 -14.81 -20.22 -64.35
CA THR A 34 -15.32 -19.36 -63.25
C THR A 34 -15.54 -20.13 -61.95
N SER A 35 -15.90 -21.42 -62.01
CA SER A 35 -16.09 -22.25 -60.82
C SER A 35 -14.77 -22.68 -60.17
N ALA A 36 -13.75 -23.04 -60.97
CA ALA A 36 -12.42 -23.37 -60.48
C ALA A 36 -11.70 -22.15 -59.87
N ALA A 37 -11.81 -20.97 -60.49
CA ALA A 37 -11.22 -19.74 -59.96
C ALA A 37 -11.90 -19.24 -58.65
N MET A 38 -13.21 -19.46 -58.48
CA MET A 38 -13.89 -19.21 -57.20
C MET A 38 -13.50 -20.22 -56.11
N LEU A 39 -13.30 -21.49 -56.44
CA LEU A 39 -12.80 -22.51 -55.51
C LEU A 39 -11.36 -22.24 -55.05
N ILE A 40 -10.47 -21.82 -55.96
CA ILE A 40 -9.07 -21.48 -55.64
C ILE A 40 -8.99 -20.21 -54.79
N LYS A 41 -9.74 -19.15 -55.13
CA LYS A 41 -9.82 -17.91 -54.32
C LYS A 41 -10.49 -18.15 -52.95
N GLY A 42 -11.49 -19.04 -52.89
CA GLY A 42 -12.09 -19.49 -51.64
C GLY A 42 -11.10 -20.25 -50.76
N HIS A 43 -10.25 -21.09 -51.35
CA HIS A 43 -9.21 -21.83 -50.63
C HIS A 43 -8.11 -20.91 -50.06
N GLU A 44 -7.64 -19.91 -50.83
CA GLU A 44 -6.69 -18.91 -50.31
C GLU A 44 -7.29 -18.02 -49.22
N PHE A 45 -8.56 -17.65 -49.36
CA PHE A 45 -9.29 -16.88 -48.35
C PHE A 45 -9.49 -17.69 -47.06
N MET A 46 -9.87 -18.97 -47.18
CA MET A 46 -9.99 -19.88 -46.04
C MET A 46 -8.64 -20.10 -45.35
N LYS A 47 -7.55 -20.22 -46.11
CA LYS A 47 -6.19 -20.33 -45.57
C LYS A 47 -5.78 -19.07 -44.79
N LYS A 48 -6.08 -17.87 -45.30
CA LYS A 48 -5.86 -16.60 -44.57
C LYS A 48 -6.76 -16.48 -43.33
N LEU A 49 -7.99 -16.98 -43.37
CA LEU A 49 -8.89 -17.05 -42.22
C LEU A 49 -8.36 -18.02 -41.14
N GLU A 50 -7.83 -19.17 -41.55
CA GLU A 50 -7.20 -20.13 -40.64
C GLU A 50 -5.91 -19.58 -40.02
N GLU A 51 -5.08 -18.89 -40.81
CA GLU A 51 -3.87 -18.23 -40.33
C GLU A 51 -4.19 -17.09 -39.34
N THR A 52 -5.20 -16.27 -39.64
CA THR A 52 -5.66 -15.20 -38.72
C THR A 52 -6.31 -15.78 -37.46
N ALA A 53 -7.07 -16.87 -37.56
CA ALA A 53 -7.61 -17.59 -36.41
C ALA A 53 -6.50 -18.22 -35.55
N ALA A 54 -5.47 -18.80 -36.18
CA ALA A 54 -4.30 -19.34 -35.49
C ALA A 54 -3.49 -18.24 -34.79
N ASN A 55 -3.29 -17.10 -35.44
CA ASN A 55 -2.64 -15.92 -34.85
C ASN A 55 -3.45 -15.33 -33.68
N ASN A 56 -4.78 -15.30 -33.79
CA ASN A 56 -5.65 -14.88 -32.69
C ASN A 56 -5.59 -15.86 -31.51
N GLN A 57 -5.55 -17.17 -31.76
CA GLN A 57 -5.38 -18.16 -30.70
C GLN A 57 -4.01 -18.08 -30.02
N THR A 58 -2.93 -17.85 -30.76
CA THR A 58 -1.58 -17.68 -30.19
C THR A 58 -1.45 -16.39 -29.39
N ASN A 59 -2.02 -15.28 -29.85
CA ASN A 59 -2.07 -14.02 -29.11
C ASN A 59 -2.90 -14.15 -27.82
N GLN A 60 -4.04 -14.85 -27.86
CA GLN A 60 -4.80 -15.15 -26.64
C GLN A 60 -4.03 -16.05 -25.68
N ARG A 61 -3.21 -17.00 -26.17
CA ARG A 61 -2.35 -17.84 -25.33
C ARG A 61 -1.20 -17.04 -24.70
N LYS A 62 -0.57 -16.12 -25.42
CA LYS A 62 0.45 -15.19 -24.90
C LYS A 62 -0.11 -14.28 -23.82
N MET A 63 -1.25 -13.62 -24.07
CA MET A 63 -1.96 -12.80 -23.07
C MET A 63 -2.32 -13.61 -21.81
N LYS A 64 -2.76 -14.86 -21.96
CA LYS A 64 -3.02 -15.77 -20.83
C LYS A 64 -1.74 -16.17 -20.07
N GLN A 65 -0.60 -16.31 -20.74
CA GLN A 65 0.68 -16.58 -20.10
C GLN A 65 1.22 -15.35 -19.36
N ASP A 66 1.09 -14.16 -19.94
CA ASP A 66 1.57 -12.91 -19.33
C ASP A 66 0.72 -12.50 -18.15
N THR A 67 -0.61 -12.64 -18.24
CA THR A 67 -1.51 -12.49 -17.08
C THR A 67 -1.22 -13.53 -16.01
N LYS A 68 -0.88 -14.78 -16.36
CA LYS A 68 -0.46 -15.81 -15.39
C LYS A 68 0.90 -15.50 -14.76
N LYS A 69 1.86 -14.94 -15.50
CA LYS A 69 3.15 -14.44 -14.96
C LYS A 69 2.93 -13.25 -14.03
N PHE A 70 2.09 -12.29 -14.42
CA PHE A 70 1.69 -11.14 -13.61
C PHE A 70 0.98 -11.58 -12.32
N LEU A 71 0.00 -12.47 -12.42
CA LEU A 71 -0.69 -13.08 -11.28
C LEU A 71 0.26 -13.89 -10.40
N LYS A 72 1.26 -14.58 -10.96
CA LYS A 72 2.27 -15.33 -10.18
C LYS A 72 3.26 -14.40 -9.48
N LYS A 73 3.63 -13.27 -10.11
CA LYS A 73 4.43 -12.19 -9.50
C LYS A 73 3.67 -11.54 -8.34
N ASN A 74 2.37 -11.28 -8.53
CA ASN A 74 1.50 -10.68 -7.52
C ASN A 74 1.02 -11.68 -6.45
N GLN A 75 0.95 -12.97 -6.77
CA GLN A 75 0.72 -14.04 -5.80
C GLN A 75 1.91 -14.19 -4.86
N ARG A 76 3.16 -13.92 -5.28
CA ARG A 76 4.27 -13.84 -4.32
C ARG A 76 3.96 -12.77 -3.27
N TYR A 77 3.54 -11.57 -3.68
CA TYR A 77 3.11 -10.50 -2.76
C TYR A 77 1.87 -10.85 -1.92
N ALA A 78 0.94 -11.69 -2.41
CA ALA A 78 -0.24 -12.14 -1.67
C ALA A 78 -0.04 -13.44 -0.84
N ASP A 79 1.03 -14.20 -1.09
CA ASP A 79 1.49 -15.29 -0.22
C ASP A 79 2.42 -14.72 0.88
N TYR A 80 2.96 -13.50 0.71
CA TYR A 80 3.58 -12.68 1.78
C TYR A 80 2.55 -12.08 2.78
N ASN A 81 1.30 -12.55 2.76
CA ASN A 81 0.16 -11.94 3.44
C ASN A 81 -0.05 -12.53 4.85
N TYR A 82 0.48 -11.81 5.84
CA TYR A 82 -0.02 -11.57 7.21
C TYR A 82 -0.03 -12.63 8.33
N GLN A 83 0.19 -13.94 8.11
CA GLN A 83 0.08 -14.90 9.24
C GLN A 83 1.42 -15.46 9.78
N GLU A 84 2.52 -15.35 9.04
CA GLU A 84 3.82 -15.94 9.44
C GLU A 84 4.85 -14.91 9.96
N TRP A 85 4.43 -13.66 10.25
CA TRP A 85 5.27 -12.64 10.90
C TRP A 85 5.53 -12.90 12.40
N ARG A 86 5.68 -14.15 12.82
CA ARG A 86 6.63 -14.41 13.90
C ARG A 86 7.99 -14.35 13.22
N PHE A 87 8.65 -13.20 13.37
CA PHE A 87 10.03 -12.85 13.02
C PHE A 87 10.78 -13.90 12.17
N PRO A 88 11.41 -13.53 11.02
CA PRO A 88 12.29 -14.47 10.34
C PRO A 88 13.19 -15.11 11.39
N LYS A 89 13.30 -16.43 11.40
CA LYS A 89 14.20 -17.16 12.31
C LYS A 89 15.64 -16.87 11.87
N SER A 90 16.04 -15.61 11.83
CA SER A 90 17.42 -15.19 11.68
C SER A 90 18.10 -15.46 13.01
N SER A 91 19.28 -16.07 12.95
CA SER A 91 20.16 -16.18 14.11
C SER A 91 20.62 -14.81 14.61
N ARG A 92 20.70 -13.83 13.71
CA ARG A 92 21.07 -12.45 14.02
C ARG A 92 19.86 -11.65 14.49
N ALA A 93 19.99 -11.00 15.65
CA ALA A 93 19.04 -10.02 16.15
C ALA A 93 19.11 -8.72 15.36
N ILE A 94 18.01 -7.95 15.37
CA ILE A 94 17.99 -6.62 14.75
C ILE A 94 18.65 -5.64 15.73
N ASP A 95 19.72 -5.02 15.29
CA ASP A 95 20.43 -3.99 16.05
C ASP A 95 19.66 -2.67 15.94
N ILE A 96 19.27 -2.11 17.07
CA ILE A 96 18.47 -0.87 17.14
C ILE A 96 19.33 0.23 17.76
N SER A 97 19.54 1.31 17.03
CA SER A 97 20.39 2.45 17.41
C SER A 97 19.65 3.58 18.13
N CYS A 98 18.32 3.66 17.99
CA CYS A 98 17.47 4.64 18.67
C CYS A 98 16.20 4.03 19.26
N THR A 99 15.62 4.67 20.26
CA THR A 99 14.31 4.28 20.77
C THR A 99 13.20 4.66 19.78
N ARG A 100 11.99 4.10 19.98
CA ARG A 100 10.84 4.39 19.10
C ARG A 100 10.16 5.73 19.43
N GLY A 101 10.42 6.33 20.59
CA GLY A 101 9.71 7.54 20.97
C GLY A 101 10.24 8.18 22.24
N ILE A 102 9.63 9.31 22.58
CA ILE A 102 10.07 10.18 23.66
C ILE A 102 9.74 9.55 25.02
N MET A 103 10.75 9.40 25.86
CA MET A 103 10.62 9.01 27.27
C MET A 103 10.08 10.18 28.07
N GLU A 104 8.92 10.00 28.70
CA GLU A 104 8.26 11.00 29.55
C GLU A 104 8.28 12.42 28.96
N PRO A 105 7.44 12.72 27.95
CA PRO A 105 7.45 14.01 27.29
C PRO A 105 7.23 15.15 28.30
N HIS A 106 8.09 16.17 28.22
CA HIS A 106 7.96 17.36 29.04
C HIS A 106 6.65 18.08 28.69
N LYS A 107 5.82 18.33 29.70
CA LYS A 107 4.61 19.13 29.55
C LYS A 107 4.97 20.60 29.75
N ASP A 108 4.75 21.40 28.71
CA ASP A 108 4.92 22.84 28.83
C ASP A 108 3.82 23.43 29.72
N ASP A 109 4.17 24.34 30.62
CA ASP A 109 3.27 24.90 31.63
C ASP A 109 2.27 25.92 31.03
N LYS A 110 2.11 25.94 29.69
CA LYS A 110 1.34 26.91 28.87
C LYS A 110 1.64 28.39 29.14
N SER A 111 2.58 28.69 30.05
CA SER A 111 2.83 30.03 30.52
C SER A 111 3.60 30.89 29.52
N GLY A 112 4.17 30.27 28.47
CA GLY A 112 4.64 30.81 27.17
C GLY A 112 5.63 31.99 27.16
N THR A 113 5.74 32.69 28.28
CA THR A 113 6.11 34.10 28.42
C THR A 113 6.83 34.33 29.73
N LYS A 114 6.69 33.43 30.72
CA LYS A 114 7.54 33.47 31.91
C LYS A 114 8.94 33.07 31.49
N SER A 115 9.88 34.00 31.67
CA SER A 115 11.31 33.77 31.48
C SER A 115 11.75 32.49 32.18
N SER A 116 12.77 31.84 31.61
CA SER A 116 13.36 30.59 32.10
C SER A 116 13.79 30.59 33.59
N LEU A 117 13.72 31.73 34.27
CA LEU A 117 14.03 31.97 35.68
C LEU A 117 12.95 31.51 36.66
N ASN A 118 11.69 31.38 36.23
CA ASN A 118 10.56 31.10 37.14
C ASN A 118 10.08 29.64 37.14
N LEU A 119 10.81 28.72 36.51
CA LEU A 119 10.41 27.32 36.41
C LEU A 119 10.77 26.54 37.70
N ARG A 120 9.91 26.61 38.71
CA ARG A 120 10.02 25.72 39.88
C ARG A 120 9.66 24.29 39.47
N LYS A 121 10.67 23.45 39.25
CA LYS A 121 10.46 22.02 39.03
C LYS A 121 9.97 21.33 40.29
N LYS A 122 9.05 20.37 40.14
CA LYS A 122 8.70 19.45 41.22
C LYS A 122 9.97 18.74 41.72
N LEU A 123 10.14 18.67 43.04
CA LEU A 123 11.30 18.06 43.71
C LEU A 123 11.56 16.62 43.23
N THR A 124 10.51 15.84 42.95
CA THR A 124 10.60 14.48 42.42
C THR A 124 11.33 14.41 41.08
N ASN A 125 10.97 15.29 40.15
CA ASN A 125 11.57 15.36 38.81
C ASN A 125 13.03 15.83 38.89
N LEU A 126 13.37 16.68 39.85
CA LEU A 126 14.74 17.11 40.07
C LEU A 126 15.62 15.95 40.58
N ARG A 127 15.08 15.13 41.50
CA ARG A 127 15.80 13.94 42.00
C ARG A 127 16.06 12.93 40.89
N SER A 128 15.07 12.64 40.05
CA SER A 128 15.25 11.72 38.92
C SER A 128 16.24 12.28 37.88
N ASP A 129 16.14 13.57 37.53
CA ASP A 129 17.11 14.25 36.65
C ASP A 129 18.56 14.07 37.14
N ILE A 130 18.80 14.21 38.45
CA ILE A 130 20.14 14.07 39.04
C ILE A 130 20.65 12.63 38.94
N VAL A 131 19.80 11.65 39.20
CA VAL A 131 20.16 10.22 39.09
C VAL A 131 20.52 9.88 37.65
N PHE A 132 19.68 10.24 36.68
CA PHE A 132 19.94 9.97 35.26
C PHE A 132 21.18 10.71 34.75
N HIS A 133 21.38 11.96 35.15
CA HIS A 133 22.61 12.69 34.82
C HIS A 133 23.86 11.97 35.35
N ARG A 134 23.83 11.43 36.58
CA ARG A 134 24.93 10.62 37.12
C ARG A 134 25.14 9.34 36.32
N MET A 135 24.07 8.65 35.92
CA MET A 135 24.16 7.44 35.09
C MET A 135 24.81 7.72 33.73
N ILE A 136 24.40 8.79 33.05
CA ILE A 136 24.99 9.20 31.77
C ILE A 136 26.47 9.55 31.97
N LYS A 137 26.80 10.38 32.97
CA LYS A 137 28.18 10.82 33.23
C LYS A 137 29.12 9.66 33.56
N LYS A 138 28.63 8.60 34.22
CA LYS A 138 29.41 7.39 34.52
C LYS A 138 29.86 6.65 33.24
N ARG A 139 29.01 6.62 32.21
CA ARG A 139 29.29 5.91 30.94
C ARG A 139 29.89 6.82 29.87
N VAL A 140 29.55 8.11 29.90
CA VAL A 140 29.97 9.13 28.93
C VAL A 140 30.65 10.27 29.69
N ALA A 141 31.97 10.18 29.84
CA ALA A 141 32.76 11.17 30.57
C ALA A 141 32.76 12.56 29.92
N SER A 142 32.59 12.63 28.60
CA SER A 142 32.53 13.90 27.84
C SER A 142 31.28 14.74 28.16
N PHE A 143 30.21 14.12 28.67
CA PHE A 143 28.93 14.78 28.85
C PHE A 143 28.93 15.75 30.05
N HIS A 144 28.63 17.02 29.77
CA HIS A 144 28.52 18.08 30.76
C HIS A 144 27.22 18.87 30.58
N ARG A 145 26.35 18.87 31.60
CA ARG A 145 25.05 19.58 31.56
C ARG A 145 25.13 21.05 31.15
N LYS A 146 26.21 21.75 31.53
CA LYS A 146 26.39 23.19 31.22
C LYS A 146 26.92 23.44 29.80
N ARG A 147 27.72 22.52 29.24
CA ARG A 147 28.32 22.66 27.90
C ARG A 147 27.40 22.12 26.80
N PHE A 148 26.60 21.11 27.15
CA PHE A 148 25.71 20.44 26.21
C PHE A 148 24.74 21.35 25.44
N PRO A 149 24.16 22.44 26.01
CA PRO A 149 23.27 23.30 25.23
C PRO A 149 23.90 23.95 24.00
N ALA A 150 25.20 24.26 24.05
CA ALA A 150 25.92 24.81 22.90
C ALA A 150 26.09 23.75 21.80
N GLU A 151 26.53 22.54 22.18
CA GLU A 151 26.62 21.39 21.26
C GLU A 151 25.26 21.05 20.64
N ALA A 152 24.19 21.08 21.45
CA ALA A 152 22.83 20.84 20.99
C ALA A 152 22.37 21.89 19.97
N GLN A 153 22.72 23.17 20.16
CA GLN A 153 22.42 24.22 19.20
C GLN A 153 23.17 24.02 17.88
N ASP A 154 24.45 23.63 17.94
CA ASP A 154 25.23 23.36 16.73
C ASP A 154 24.65 22.19 15.93
N ILE A 155 24.27 21.10 16.61
CA ILE A 155 23.61 19.94 15.97
C ILE A 155 22.28 20.39 15.34
N TYR A 156 21.49 21.18 16.07
CA TYR A 156 20.20 21.68 15.59
C TYR A 156 20.34 22.53 14.32
N VAL A 157 21.26 23.49 14.33
CA VAL A 157 21.49 24.38 13.18
C VAL A 157 22.05 23.61 11.99
N LYS A 158 23.02 22.70 12.21
CA LYS A 158 23.58 21.86 11.15
C LYS A 158 22.50 20.98 10.50
N ALA A 159 21.70 20.28 11.30
CA ALA A 159 20.65 19.39 10.79
C ALA A 159 19.62 20.14 9.92
N HIS A 160 19.15 21.31 10.37
CA HIS A 160 18.18 22.10 9.58
C HIS A 160 18.82 22.78 8.36
N THR A 161 20.11 23.13 8.43
CA THR A 161 20.84 23.66 7.28
C THR A 161 20.96 22.59 6.18
N LEU A 162 21.21 21.33 6.54
CA LEU A 162 21.27 20.21 5.58
C LEU A 162 19.94 19.95 4.88
N LEU A 163 18.80 20.25 5.53
CA LEU A 163 17.48 20.14 4.90
C LEU A 163 17.22 21.20 3.82
N ASN A 164 18.03 22.24 3.73
CA ASN A 164 17.86 23.24 2.68
C ASN A 164 18.14 22.63 1.30
N THR A 165 17.27 22.91 0.34
CA THR A 165 17.32 22.37 -1.02
C THR A 165 18.66 22.48 -1.76
N PRO A 166 19.47 23.55 -1.66
CA PRO A 166 20.80 23.56 -2.29
C PRO A 166 21.67 22.35 -1.91
N ASN A 167 21.48 21.77 -0.72
CA ASN A 167 22.27 20.63 -0.25
C ASN A 167 21.72 19.29 -0.78
N TRP A 168 20.46 19.23 -1.18
CA TRP A 168 19.79 18.01 -1.63
C TRP A 168 19.84 17.78 -3.15
N THR A 169 20.90 18.27 -3.78
CA THR A 169 21.14 18.10 -5.23
C THR A 169 21.56 16.66 -5.53
N ILE A 170 21.28 16.15 -6.74
CA ILE A 170 21.54 14.74 -7.14
C ILE A 170 22.98 14.30 -6.81
N VAL A 171 23.96 15.20 -6.96
CA VAL A 171 25.38 14.92 -6.71
C VAL A 171 25.70 14.80 -5.22
N ASN A 172 25.14 15.68 -4.37
CA ASN A 172 25.49 15.78 -2.95
C ASN A 172 24.49 15.05 -2.04
N ARG A 173 23.48 14.41 -2.63
CA ARG A 173 22.35 13.82 -1.89
C ARG A 173 22.81 12.74 -0.93
N GLU A 174 23.69 11.85 -1.38
CA GLU A 174 24.19 10.73 -0.57
C GLU A 174 25.00 11.24 0.63
N GLU A 175 25.96 12.13 0.41
CA GLU A 175 26.76 12.74 1.48
C GLU A 175 25.89 13.55 2.46
N THR A 176 24.90 14.30 1.95
CA THR A 176 23.97 15.08 2.77
C THR A 176 23.06 14.17 3.60
N GLU A 177 22.63 13.06 3.04
CA GLU A 177 21.81 12.07 3.74
C GLU A 177 22.62 11.37 4.85
N GLU A 178 23.84 10.94 4.58
CA GLU A 178 24.73 10.33 5.57
C GLU A 178 25.04 11.30 6.72
N THR A 179 25.39 12.55 6.40
CA THR A 179 25.64 13.58 7.41
C THR A 179 24.39 13.88 8.24
N LEU A 180 23.20 13.87 7.63
CA LEU A 180 21.94 14.06 8.35
C LEU A 180 21.61 12.87 9.26
N GLN A 181 21.83 11.63 8.82
CA GLN A 181 21.65 10.41 9.64
C GLN A 181 22.63 10.32 10.83
N ASN A 182 23.78 10.98 10.71
CA ASN A 182 24.73 11.13 11.83
C ASN A 182 24.26 12.16 12.88
N LEU A 183 23.47 13.16 12.48
CA LEU A 183 22.97 14.22 13.36
C LEU A 183 21.56 13.94 13.92
N VAL A 184 20.79 13.10 13.23
CA VAL A 184 19.38 12.82 13.52
C VAL A 184 19.20 11.31 13.68
N THR A 185 18.37 10.89 14.64
CA THR A 185 18.02 9.47 14.80
C THR A 185 17.11 9.00 13.67
N GLU A 186 17.06 7.69 13.47
CA GLU A 186 16.27 7.01 12.45
C GLU A 186 14.78 7.33 12.59
N HIS A 187 14.30 7.48 13.84
CA HIS A 187 12.93 7.91 14.14
C HIS A 187 12.66 9.34 13.69
N ALA A 188 13.50 10.30 14.08
CA ALA A 188 13.31 11.71 13.71
C ALA A 188 13.58 11.99 12.23
N TYR A 189 14.42 11.18 11.58
CA TYR A 189 14.73 11.31 10.16
C TYR A 189 13.47 11.16 9.30
N GLU A 190 12.62 10.16 9.60
CA GLU A 190 11.35 10.00 8.90
C GLU A 190 10.49 11.27 9.06
N ASP A 191 10.30 11.74 10.30
CA ASP A 191 9.46 12.91 10.57
C ASP A 191 9.98 14.20 9.92
N MET A 192 11.30 14.36 9.78
CA MET A 192 11.92 15.53 9.16
C MET A 192 11.82 15.51 7.63
N VAL A 193 12.04 14.35 6.99
CA VAL A 193 12.10 14.24 5.52
C VAL A 193 10.71 14.03 4.91
N LYS A 194 9.80 13.40 5.64
CA LYS A 194 8.48 13.02 5.13
C LYS A 194 7.69 14.22 4.61
N GLY A 195 7.36 14.15 3.33
CA GLY A 195 6.59 15.20 2.66
C GLY A 195 7.40 16.42 2.24
N LEU A 196 8.72 16.39 2.37
CA LEU A 196 9.64 17.31 1.68
C LEU A 196 9.95 16.87 0.24
N ASP A 197 9.60 15.63 -0.12
CA ASP A 197 9.71 15.13 -1.48
C ASP A 197 9.01 16.08 -2.46
N CYS A 198 9.77 16.58 -3.44
CA CYS A 198 9.34 17.58 -4.43
C CYS A 198 9.03 18.99 -3.88
N LYS A 199 9.56 19.40 -2.73
CA LYS A 199 9.43 20.76 -2.20
C LYS A 199 10.78 21.41 -1.99
N THR A 200 10.81 22.73 -2.09
CA THR A 200 12.01 23.52 -1.76
C THR A 200 11.87 24.09 -0.37
N VAL A 201 12.83 23.80 0.51
CA VAL A 201 12.87 24.33 1.88
C VAL A 201 13.98 25.37 1.97
N MET A 202 13.63 26.54 2.48
CA MET A 202 14.56 27.58 2.86
C MET A 202 14.35 27.89 4.34
N TRP A 203 15.26 27.40 5.15
CA TRP A 203 15.32 27.66 6.58
C TRP A 203 16.60 28.41 6.92
N LYS A 204 16.50 29.41 7.80
CA LYS A 204 17.66 30.10 8.38
C LYS A 204 17.45 30.32 9.87
N TYR A 205 18.53 30.11 10.61
CA TYR A 205 18.64 30.51 12.01
C TYR A 205 19.07 31.97 12.08
N VAL A 206 18.26 32.83 12.70
CA VAL A 206 18.57 34.27 12.77
C VAL A 206 19.33 34.57 14.05
N GLU A 207 18.68 34.38 15.20
CA GLU A 207 19.27 34.65 16.50
C GLU A 207 18.61 33.82 17.61
N SER A 208 19.30 33.72 18.74
CA SER A 208 18.76 33.09 19.95
C SER A 208 18.22 34.17 20.89
N ILE A 209 16.94 34.11 21.24
CA ILE A 209 16.31 35.09 22.14
C ILE A 209 16.69 34.77 23.58
N GLU A 210 16.53 33.51 23.98
CA GLU A 210 17.11 32.97 25.21
C GLU A 210 18.11 31.88 24.86
N PRO A 211 19.26 31.82 25.56
CA PRO A 211 20.22 30.74 25.36
C PRO A 211 19.56 29.38 25.65
N PRO A 212 19.89 28.33 24.89
CA PRO A 212 19.31 27.00 25.07
C PRO A 212 19.61 26.46 26.46
N ARG A 213 18.64 25.77 27.06
CA ARG A 213 18.77 25.23 28.43
C ARG A 213 18.29 23.79 28.53
N VAL A 214 19.02 22.97 29.29
CA VAL A 214 18.61 21.59 29.57
C VAL A 214 17.45 21.56 30.58
N VAL A 215 16.29 21.15 30.09
CA VAL A 215 15.06 21.04 30.88
C VAL A 215 14.99 19.69 31.58
N GLN A 216 15.20 18.58 30.89
CA GLN A 216 14.97 17.25 31.46
C GLN A 216 16.04 16.27 30.97
N ILE A 217 16.42 15.33 31.82
CA ILE A 217 17.34 14.25 31.46
C ILE A 217 16.68 12.93 31.85
N ARG A 218 16.62 11.98 30.93
CA ARG A 218 16.10 10.62 31.13
C ARG A 218 17.10 9.61 30.61
N ALA A 219 17.19 8.48 31.28
CA ALA A 219 17.94 7.34 30.80
C ALA A 219 17.18 6.07 31.15
N THR A 220 16.90 5.24 30.15
CA THR A 220 16.09 4.03 30.33
C THR A 220 16.81 2.84 29.68
N PRO A 221 16.89 1.69 30.35
CA PRO A 221 17.32 0.45 29.72
C PRO A 221 16.23 -0.07 28.77
N MET A 222 16.61 -0.60 27.61
CA MET A 222 15.67 -1.10 26.60
C MET A 222 16.08 -2.49 26.14
N ILE A 223 15.13 -3.43 26.17
CA ILE A 223 15.28 -4.87 25.86
C ILE A 223 16.14 -5.60 26.89
N THR A 224 17.39 -5.18 27.09
CA THR A 224 18.30 -5.73 28.10
C THR A 224 18.72 -4.65 29.09
N ASP A 225 19.01 -5.06 30.32
CA ASP A 225 19.45 -4.15 31.38
C ASP A 225 20.80 -3.48 31.09
N ASP A 226 21.55 -3.99 30.11
CA ASP A 226 22.82 -3.41 29.68
C ASP A 226 22.67 -2.34 28.61
N ASN A 227 21.53 -2.28 27.92
CA ASN A 227 21.31 -1.43 26.77
C ASN A 227 20.56 -0.14 27.16
N TYR A 228 21.30 0.92 27.48
CA TYR A 228 20.74 2.20 27.92
C TYR A 228 20.69 3.23 26.80
N TYR A 229 19.56 3.92 26.71
CA TYR A 229 19.38 5.10 25.87
C TYR A 229 19.16 6.31 26.77
N GLY A 230 19.91 7.37 26.51
CA GLY A 230 19.83 8.63 27.22
C GLY A 230 19.13 9.68 26.38
N GLN A 231 18.05 10.26 26.90
CA GLN A 231 17.34 11.35 26.28
C GLN A 231 17.53 12.65 27.08
N VAL A 232 17.88 13.73 26.39
CA VAL A 232 18.07 15.06 26.97
C VAL A 232 17.16 16.04 26.26
N THR A 233 16.24 16.63 27.00
CA THR A 233 15.33 17.66 26.49
C THR A 233 15.93 19.04 26.70
N VAL A 234 16.09 19.78 25.61
CA VAL A 234 16.65 21.14 25.60
C VAL A 234 15.56 22.10 25.12
N ARG A 235 15.34 23.17 25.89
CA ARG A 235 14.45 24.27 25.50
C ARG A 235 15.22 25.22 24.58
N PHE A 236 14.63 25.49 23.42
CA PHE A 236 15.07 26.49 22.45
C PHE A 236 14.04 27.62 22.39
N HIS A 237 14.52 28.85 22.44
CA HIS A 237 13.72 30.04 22.19
C HIS A 237 14.50 30.94 21.24
N SER A 238 14.18 30.85 19.96
CA SER A 238 14.99 31.42 18.88
C SER A 238 14.12 32.15 17.87
N LYS A 239 14.74 33.06 17.10
CA LYS A 239 14.15 33.64 15.89
C LYS A 239 14.62 32.86 14.67
N GLN A 240 13.65 32.46 13.85
CA GLN A 240 13.90 31.66 12.66
C GLN A 240 13.09 32.19 11.47
N THR A 241 13.60 32.01 10.27
CA THR A 241 12.86 32.23 9.01
C THR A 241 12.63 30.90 8.33
N LEU A 242 11.41 30.67 7.85
CA LEU A 242 11.06 29.46 7.12
C LEU A 242 10.19 29.84 5.91
N ALA A 243 10.62 29.39 4.73
CA ALA A 243 9.83 29.44 3.52
C ALA A 243 9.85 28.06 2.86
N ILE A 244 8.66 27.54 2.54
CA ILE A 244 8.50 26.28 1.81
C ILE A 244 7.84 26.58 0.48
N TYR A 245 8.48 26.17 -0.60
CA TYR A 245 7.96 26.30 -1.95
C TYR A 245 7.49 24.94 -2.49
N ASP A 246 6.47 25.01 -3.34
CA ASP A 246 5.95 23.89 -4.11
C ASP A 246 6.98 23.44 -5.18
N ARG A 247 6.73 22.30 -5.83
CA ARG A 247 7.53 21.79 -6.96
C ARG A 247 7.67 22.78 -8.13
N PHE A 248 6.75 23.74 -8.21
CA PHE A 248 6.73 24.79 -9.23
C PHE A 248 7.34 26.12 -8.73
N GLY A 249 7.99 26.14 -7.57
CA GLY A 249 8.62 27.35 -7.01
C GLY A 249 7.64 28.36 -6.41
N ARG A 250 6.36 28.02 -6.24
CA ARG A 250 5.36 28.89 -5.61
C ARG A 250 5.42 28.78 -4.08
N LEU A 251 5.37 29.90 -3.37
CA LEU A 251 5.40 29.92 -1.91
C LEU A 251 4.15 29.24 -1.32
N MET A 252 4.35 28.15 -0.58
CA MET A 252 3.27 27.39 0.07
C MET A 252 3.06 27.80 1.54
N TYR A 253 4.16 28.01 2.27
CA TYR A 253 4.12 28.21 3.72
C TYR A 253 5.24 29.15 4.16
N GLY A 254 4.93 29.99 5.15
CA GLY A 254 5.85 30.94 5.75
C GLY A 254 6.24 32.11 4.85
N SER A 255 7.34 32.75 5.19
CA SER A 255 7.92 33.90 4.49
C SER A 255 9.45 33.84 4.61
N PRO A 256 10.20 34.13 3.52
CA PRO A 256 11.66 34.09 3.56
C PRO A 256 12.28 35.24 4.37
N ASP A 257 11.62 36.40 4.41
CA ASP A 257 12.19 37.63 4.97
C ASP A 257 11.75 37.90 6.43
N VAL A 258 10.58 37.39 6.81
CA VAL A 258 10.00 37.67 8.13
C VAL A 258 10.47 36.63 9.14
N ALA A 259 11.40 37.02 10.02
CA ALA A 259 11.82 36.21 11.15
C ALA A 259 10.73 36.12 12.21
N ARG A 260 10.51 34.93 12.77
CA ARG A 260 9.51 34.68 13.81
C ARG A 260 10.10 34.01 15.03
N ASN A 261 9.53 34.32 16.18
CA ASN A 261 9.88 33.70 17.45
C ASN A 261 9.31 32.29 17.49
N VAL A 262 10.14 31.34 17.87
CA VAL A 262 9.77 29.93 17.97
C VAL A 262 10.29 29.37 19.29
N LEU A 263 9.39 28.74 20.05
CA LEU A 263 9.69 28.08 21.32
C LEU A 263 9.45 26.58 21.17
N GLU A 264 10.51 25.80 21.36
CA GLU A 264 10.51 24.36 21.15
C GLU A 264 11.28 23.65 22.24
N PHE A 265 10.89 22.41 22.53
CA PHE A 265 11.68 21.50 23.35
C PHE A 265 12.19 20.38 22.45
N VAL A 266 13.45 20.49 22.04
CA VAL A 266 14.12 19.52 21.18
C VAL A 266 14.74 18.45 22.06
N ILE A 267 14.54 17.20 21.68
CA ILE A 267 15.03 16.04 22.43
C ILE A 267 16.18 15.43 21.65
N PHE A 268 17.30 15.29 22.35
CA PHE A 268 18.48 14.61 21.86
C PHE A 268 18.56 13.24 22.50
N GLU A 269 18.88 12.23 21.71
CA GLU A 269 19.10 10.88 22.19
C GLU A 269 20.52 10.43 21.87
N ARG A 270 21.10 9.67 22.81
CA ARG A 270 22.34 8.94 22.61
C ARG A 270 22.15 7.52 23.11
N HIS A 271 22.58 6.55 22.31
CA HIS A 271 22.79 5.18 22.77
C HIS A 271 24.01 5.16 23.70
N ILE A 272 23.77 5.09 25.00
CA ILE A 272 24.82 5.27 26.03
C ILE A 272 25.74 4.05 26.10
N SER A 273 25.18 2.86 25.90
CA SER A 273 25.93 1.61 25.99
C SER A 273 26.89 1.40 24.82
N HIS A 274 26.68 2.08 23.70
CA HIS A 274 27.56 2.00 22.55
C HIS A 274 28.72 3.01 22.65
N PRO A 275 29.98 2.57 22.49
CA PRO A 275 31.15 3.46 22.63
C PRO A 275 31.13 4.59 21.60
N TYR A 276 30.73 4.29 20.36
CA TYR A 276 30.66 5.25 19.25
C TYR A 276 29.32 5.98 19.16
N GLY A 277 28.47 5.90 20.20
CA GLY A 277 27.23 6.67 20.23
C GLY A 277 27.51 8.15 20.01
N MET A 278 26.58 8.87 19.40
CA MET A 278 26.62 10.33 19.27
C MET A 278 25.30 10.91 19.78
N TRP A 279 25.32 12.19 20.16
CA TRP A 279 24.08 12.90 20.47
C TRP A 279 23.38 13.26 19.16
N ARG A 280 22.17 12.74 18.97
CA ARG A 280 21.38 12.93 17.75
C ARG A 280 20.01 13.46 18.07
N ILE A 281 19.39 14.24 17.17
CA ILE A 281 18.02 14.72 17.35
C ILE A 281 17.07 13.52 17.27
N HIS A 282 16.21 13.37 18.28
CA HIS A 282 15.26 12.27 18.38
C HIS A 282 13.80 12.66 18.23
N GLY A 283 13.47 13.86 18.67
CA GLY A 283 12.10 14.36 18.55
C GLY A 283 11.98 15.80 18.98
N LYS A 284 10.78 16.33 18.81
CA LYS A 284 10.45 17.72 19.11
C LYS A 284 9.08 17.78 19.78
N ILE A 285 9.04 18.47 20.91
CA ILE A 285 7.77 18.87 21.55
C ILE A 285 7.57 20.34 21.21
N SER A 286 6.52 20.62 20.44
CA SER A 286 6.14 21.99 20.11
C SER A 286 5.41 22.62 21.30
N SER A 287 5.74 23.86 21.65
CA SER A 287 4.96 24.62 22.61
C SER A 287 3.65 25.12 21.97
N GLU A 288 2.57 25.17 22.74
CA GLU A 288 1.31 25.79 22.34
C GLU A 288 1.38 27.34 22.39
N ALA A 289 2.43 27.92 22.99
CA ALA A 289 2.54 29.36 23.21
C ALA A 289 2.59 30.18 21.91
N TYR A 290 3.23 29.62 20.87
CA TYR A 290 3.30 30.25 19.55
C TYR A 290 2.51 29.40 18.55
N ALA A 291 1.35 29.91 18.12
CA ALA A 291 0.54 29.26 17.12
C ALA A 291 1.30 29.19 15.78
N LYS A 292 1.20 28.03 15.11
CA LYS A 292 1.72 27.87 13.75
C LYS A 292 0.91 28.72 12.79
N GLU A 293 1.56 29.22 11.75
CA GLU A 293 0.87 29.96 10.71
C GLU A 293 -0.14 29.06 10.00
N PRO A 294 -1.29 29.61 9.60
CA PRO A 294 -2.15 28.90 8.67
C PRO A 294 -1.46 28.82 7.29
N MET A 295 -1.77 27.77 6.55
CA MET A 295 -1.37 27.69 5.15
C MET A 295 -2.11 28.76 4.33
N LYS A 296 -1.46 29.30 3.30
CA LYS A 296 -2.09 30.28 2.39
C LYS A 296 -3.24 29.69 1.56
N LYS A 297 -3.26 28.36 1.38
CA LYS A 297 -4.30 27.66 0.60
C LYS A 297 -5.47 27.25 1.48
N THR A 298 -6.67 27.30 0.92
CA THR A 298 -7.86 26.71 1.55
C THR A 298 -7.85 25.20 1.36
N VAL A 299 -8.32 24.47 2.37
CA VAL A 299 -8.42 23.00 2.35
C VAL A 299 -9.87 22.62 2.60
N ALA A 300 -10.48 21.93 1.64
CA ALA A 300 -11.81 21.36 1.81
C ALA A 300 -11.67 19.97 2.45
N VAL A 301 -12.20 19.81 3.66
CA VAL A 301 -12.27 18.52 4.33
C VAL A 301 -13.56 17.82 3.88
N ILE A 302 -13.41 16.77 3.06
CA ILE A 302 -14.54 15.95 2.65
C ILE A 302 -15.01 15.17 3.87
N LYS A 303 -16.20 15.50 4.37
CA LYS A 303 -16.83 14.73 5.44
C LYS A 303 -17.07 13.30 4.93
N PRO A 304 -16.77 12.26 5.74
CA PRO A 304 -17.12 10.90 5.35
C PRO A 304 -18.61 10.86 5.03
N LYS A 305 -18.98 10.29 3.88
CA LYS A 305 -20.38 10.01 3.59
C LYS A 305 -20.88 9.16 4.75
N GLN A 306 -21.95 9.59 5.40
CA GLN A 306 -22.66 8.73 6.35
C GLN A 306 -23.09 7.49 5.56
N GLN A 307 -22.36 6.38 5.67
CA GLN A 307 -22.98 5.09 5.45
C GLN A 307 -24.10 5.06 6.47
N ARG A 308 -25.35 5.02 6.01
CA ARG A 308 -26.52 5.07 6.89
C ARG A 308 -26.33 3.92 7.88
N LEU A 309 -26.25 4.19 9.19
CA LEU A 309 -26.12 3.15 10.22
C LEU A 309 -27.15 2.03 10.01
N GLU A 310 -28.34 2.40 9.52
CA GLU A 310 -29.40 1.50 9.07
C GLU A 310 -28.92 0.41 8.08
N SER A 311 -27.97 0.68 7.18
CA SER A 311 -27.43 -0.32 6.26
C SER A 311 -26.52 -1.34 6.95
N ILE A 312 -25.77 -0.91 7.97
CA ILE A 312 -24.89 -1.77 8.76
C ILE A 312 -25.74 -2.59 9.73
N GLU A 313 -26.67 -1.96 10.44
CA GLU A 313 -27.61 -2.61 11.36
C GLU A 313 -28.52 -3.61 10.62
N TRP A 314 -28.98 -3.28 9.41
CA TRP A 314 -29.74 -4.20 8.56
C TRP A 314 -28.89 -5.40 8.15
N HIS A 315 -27.63 -5.20 7.76
CA HIS A 315 -26.71 -6.32 7.47
C HIS A 315 -26.43 -7.19 8.71
N GLU A 316 -26.27 -6.58 9.90
CA GLU A 316 -26.05 -7.31 11.15
C GLU A 316 -27.31 -8.06 11.63
N GLN A 317 -28.51 -7.48 11.48
CA GLN A 317 -29.78 -8.13 11.81
C GLN A 317 -30.11 -9.25 10.84
N GLU A 318 -29.95 -9.05 9.53
CA GLU A 318 -30.13 -10.12 8.55
C GLU A 318 -29.09 -11.24 8.68
N GLU A 319 -27.83 -10.95 9.04
CA GLU A 319 -26.84 -11.99 9.35
C GLU A 319 -27.23 -12.80 10.60
N LYS A 320 -27.88 -12.18 11.59
CA LYS A 320 -28.39 -12.86 12.79
C LYS A 320 -29.62 -13.72 12.49
N GLU A 321 -30.58 -13.22 11.72
CA GLU A 321 -31.84 -13.92 11.42
C GLU A 321 -31.70 -14.95 10.29
N HIS A 322 -30.81 -14.68 9.34
CA HIS A 322 -30.62 -15.49 8.14
C HIS A 322 -29.13 -15.79 7.86
N PRO A 323 -28.39 -16.38 8.83
CA PRO A 323 -26.94 -16.59 8.75
C PRO A 323 -26.49 -17.44 7.55
N PHE A 324 -27.41 -18.22 6.98
CA PHE A 324 -27.17 -19.21 5.94
C PHE A 324 -27.68 -18.80 4.55
N LYS A 325 -28.35 -17.65 4.42
CA LYS A 325 -29.10 -17.25 3.22
C LYS A 325 -28.29 -16.37 2.25
N TRP A 326 -27.33 -15.58 2.77
CA TRP A 326 -26.63 -14.54 2.02
C TRP A 326 -25.25 -14.93 1.47
N TYR A 327 -24.61 -16.00 1.99
CA TYR A 327 -23.33 -16.51 1.49
C TYR A 327 -23.43 -17.97 1.01
N PRO A 328 -23.97 -18.23 -0.20
CA PRO A 328 -24.00 -19.57 -0.80
C PRO A 328 -22.61 -20.22 -0.89
N GLU A 329 -21.57 -19.40 -1.02
CA GLU A 329 -20.17 -19.83 -1.11
C GLU A 329 -19.59 -20.29 0.24
N ARG A 330 -20.07 -19.75 1.38
CA ARG A 330 -19.71 -20.26 2.73
C ARG A 330 -20.26 -21.66 2.97
N TYR A 331 -21.46 -21.97 2.43
CA TYR A 331 -22.05 -23.31 2.48
C TYR A 331 -21.11 -24.37 1.87
N HIS A 332 -20.48 -24.03 0.75
CA HIS A 332 -19.53 -24.93 0.08
C HIS A 332 -18.32 -25.28 0.98
N TYR A 333 -17.84 -24.34 1.79
CA TYR A 333 -16.71 -24.56 2.68
C TYR A 333 -17.08 -25.40 3.91
N ILE A 334 -18.28 -25.17 4.48
CA ILE A 334 -18.78 -25.88 5.67
C ILE A 334 -19.17 -27.33 5.33
N GLU A 335 -19.89 -27.54 4.23
CA GLU A 335 -20.33 -28.87 3.79
C GLU A 335 -19.16 -29.76 3.36
N LYS A 336 -18.16 -29.19 2.67
CA LYS A 336 -16.92 -29.87 2.31
C LYS A 336 -16.08 -30.23 3.55
N ARG A 337 -16.05 -29.36 4.57
CA ARG A 337 -15.39 -29.63 5.87
C ARG A 337 -16.10 -30.74 6.65
N ASN A 338 -17.43 -30.80 6.62
CA ASN A 338 -18.20 -31.86 7.27
C ASN A 338 -18.06 -33.22 6.55
N ASN A 339 -18.05 -33.23 5.21
CA ASN A 339 -17.75 -34.43 4.41
C ASN A 339 -16.30 -34.93 4.57
N LEU A 340 -15.36 -34.04 4.89
CA LEU A 340 -13.99 -34.40 5.28
C LEU A 340 -13.90 -34.95 6.72
N LYS A 341 -14.81 -34.56 7.62
CA LYS A 341 -14.89 -35.11 8.98
C LYS A 341 -15.52 -36.50 9.01
N THR A 342 -16.51 -36.78 8.16
CA THR A 342 -17.12 -38.12 8.05
C THR A 342 -16.12 -39.13 7.47
N LYS A 343 -15.37 -38.75 6.42
CA LYS A 343 -14.26 -39.58 5.90
C LYS A 343 -13.11 -39.82 6.89
N ARG A 344 -12.96 -38.98 7.92
CA ARG A 344 -11.94 -39.14 8.98
C ARG A 344 -12.31 -40.20 10.03
N ARG A 345 -13.56 -40.69 10.07
CA ARG A 345 -14.00 -41.68 11.06
C ARG A 345 -13.85 -43.14 10.61
N ASP A 346 -13.62 -43.39 9.32
CA ASP A 346 -13.32 -44.74 8.83
C ASP A 346 -11.85 -45.11 9.13
N LYS A 347 -11.64 -45.76 10.27
CA LYS A 347 -10.34 -46.25 10.76
C LYS A 347 -9.72 -47.38 9.91
N ARG A 348 -10.24 -47.72 8.72
CA ARG A 348 -9.79 -48.86 7.89
C ARG A 348 -8.78 -48.55 6.79
N TYR A 349 -8.40 -47.29 6.56
CA TYR A 349 -7.43 -46.92 5.51
C TYR A 349 -6.25 -46.10 6.05
N TRP A 350 -5.63 -46.56 7.14
CA TRP A 350 -4.32 -46.05 7.56
C TRP A 350 -3.21 -46.90 6.94
N GLY A 351 -2.89 -46.60 5.68
CA GLY A 351 -1.71 -47.09 4.99
C GLY A 351 -1.03 -45.95 4.22
N ILE A 352 -0.05 -45.31 4.87
CA ILE A 352 1.14 -44.73 4.23
C ILE A 352 0.91 -43.63 3.17
N LYS A 353 0.85 -42.37 3.63
CA LYS A 353 1.71 -41.23 3.20
C LYS A 353 1.09 -39.90 3.66
N ARG A 354 1.65 -39.35 4.74
CA ARG A 354 1.45 -37.96 5.15
C ARG A 354 2.03 -37.03 4.06
N LYS A 355 1.17 -36.23 3.43
CA LYS A 355 1.56 -34.88 3.00
C LYS A 355 0.49 -33.90 3.46
N GLN A 356 0.87 -33.08 4.44
CA GLN A 356 0.14 -31.89 4.85
C GLN A 356 -0.14 -31.03 3.62
N LYS A 357 -1.41 -30.75 3.34
CA LYS A 357 -1.78 -29.58 2.55
C LYS A 357 -2.47 -28.60 3.48
N ILE A 358 -1.68 -27.59 3.81
CA ILE A 358 -2.06 -26.32 4.43
C ILE A 358 -3.22 -25.73 3.60
N TYR A 359 -4.27 -25.29 4.28
CA TYR A 359 -5.36 -24.54 3.65
C TYR A 359 -4.84 -23.13 3.36
N ASN A 360 -4.35 -22.91 2.13
CA ASN A 360 -4.14 -21.55 1.65
C ASN A 360 -5.52 -20.95 1.35
N TYR A 361 -5.92 -19.94 2.12
CA TYR A 361 -6.99 -19.00 1.75
C TYR A 361 -6.53 -18.18 0.54
N ARG A 362 -6.53 -18.79 -0.64
CA ARG A 362 -6.54 -18.04 -1.90
C ARG A 362 -7.94 -17.48 -2.08
N ARG A 363 -8.05 -16.16 -2.26
CA ARG A 363 -9.14 -15.61 -3.10
C ARG A 363 -9.10 -16.41 -4.39
N GLY A 364 -10.10 -17.29 -4.56
CA GLY A 364 -10.15 -18.16 -5.72
C GLY A 364 -10.20 -17.32 -6.99
N PRO A 365 -9.79 -17.89 -8.14
CA PRO A 365 -10.26 -17.34 -9.40
C PRO A 365 -11.79 -17.28 -9.32
N ILE A 366 -12.46 -16.40 -10.08
CA ILE A 366 -13.84 -16.66 -10.45
C ILE A 366 -13.80 -18.00 -11.18
N ILE A 367 -13.99 -19.08 -10.44
CA ILE A 367 -14.09 -20.42 -10.98
C ILE A 367 -15.31 -20.27 -11.87
N ARG A 368 -15.12 -20.28 -13.19
CA ARG A 368 -16.19 -20.67 -14.10
C ARG A 368 -16.56 -22.07 -13.64
N LEU A 369 -17.56 -22.09 -12.77
CA LEU A 369 -18.02 -23.21 -12.01
C LEU A 369 -18.49 -24.24 -13.06
N ARG A 370 -17.58 -25.14 -13.46
CA ARG A 370 -17.86 -26.28 -14.35
C ARG A 370 -17.83 -27.54 -13.49
N SER A 371 -18.90 -27.75 -12.72
CA SER A 371 -19.17 -28.98 -11.98
C SER A 371 -20.61 -28.98 -11.43
N ARG A 372 -21.16 -30.11 -10.97
CA ARG A 372 -22.49 -30.18 -10.31
C ARG A 372 -22.69 -29.11 -9.21
N VAL A 373 -21.59 -28.73 -8.54
CA VAL A 373 -21.57 -27.71 -7.49
C VAL A 373 -21.89 -26.31 -8.05
N ALA A 374 -21.45 -26.02 -9.27
CA ALA A 374 -21.80 -24.81 -10.00
C ALA A 374 -23.29 -24.58 -10.11
N ARG A 375 -23.95 -25.63 -10.58
CA ARG A 375 -25.38 -25.66 -10.84
C ARG A 375 -26.14 -25.56 -9.53
N ALA A 376 -25.65 -26.19 -8.46
CA ALA A 376 -26.24 -26.05 -7.12
C ALA A 376 -26.14 -24.62 -6.57
N VAL A 377 -25.00 -23.95 -6.74
CA VAL A 377 -24.82 -22.54 -6.32
C VAL A 377 -25.69 -21.61 -7.16
N GLN A 378 -25.75 -21.84 -8.47
CA GLN A 378 -26.54 -21.04 -9.40
C GLN A 378 -28.05 -21.23 -9.17
N ALA A 379 -28.52 -22.47 -8.97
CA ALA A 379 -29.90 -22.78 -8.62
C ALA A 379 -30.32 -22.16 -7.27
N LYS A 380 -29.44 -22.18 -6.26
CA LYS A 380 -29.69 -21.47 -5.00
C LYS A 380 -29.75 -19.95 -5.20
N ARG A 381 -28.92 -19.39 -6.07
CA ARG A 381 -28.92 -17.96 -6.39
C ARG A 381 -30.23 -17.56 -7.11
N GLU A 382 -30.69 -18.38 -8.04
CA GLU A 382 -31.97 -18.21 -8.74
C GLU A 382 -33.16 -18.33 -7.77
N ALA A 383 -33.15 -19.33 -6.87
CA ALA A 383 -34.17 -19.46 -5.84
C ALA A 383 -34.25 -18.23 -4.91
N VAL A 384 -33.10 -17.65 -4.53
CA VAL A 384 -33.07 -16.41 -3.73
C VAL A 384 -33.66 -15.23 -4.53
N LEU A 385 -33.37 -15.14 -5.83
CA LEU A 385 -33.93 -14.10 -6.69
C LEU A 385 -35.45 -14.26 -6.86
N ASP A 386 -35.96 -15.48 -7.01
CA ASP A 386 -37.39 -15.73 -7.13
C ASP A 386 -38.12 -15.48 -5.81
N MET A 387 -37.54 -15.83 -4.67
CA MET A 387 -38.11 -15.47 -3.37
C MET A 387 -38.17 -13.95 -3.16
N ARG A 388 -37.22 -13.18 -3.71
CA ARG A 388 -37.29 -11.70 -3.71
C ARG A 388 -38.39 -11.17 -4.62
N LYS A 389 -38.56 -11.74 -5.82
CA LYS A 389 -39.67 -11.38 -6.73
C LYS A 389 -41.04 -11.68 -6.10
N GLN A 390 -41.14 -12.73 -5.29
CA GLN A 390 -42.34 -13.08 -4.53
C GLN A 390 -42.52 -12.25 -3.23
N GLY A 391 -41.64 -11.29 -2.94
CA GLY A 391 -41.72 -10.44 -1.75
C GLY A 391 -41.39 -11.14 -0.42
N LYS A 392 -40.94 -12.40 -0.45
CA LYS A 392 -40.56 -13.19 0.74
C LYS A 392 -39.15 -12.88 1.27
N LEU A 393 -38.36 -12.13 0.49
CA LEU A 393 -37.12 -11.52 0.95
C LEU A 393 -37.08 -10.05 0.52
N PRO A 394 -36.68 -9.13 1.42
CA PRO A 394 -36.40 -7.76 1.03
C PRO A 394 -35.17 -7.69 0.10
N TYR A 395 -35.17 -6.67 -0.77
CA TYR A 395 -33.95 -6.27 -1.47
C TYR A 395 -33.07 -5.47 -0.49
N PRO A 396 -31.74 -5.59 -0.56
CA PRO A 396 -30.89 -4.64 0.13
C PRO A 396 -31.25 -3.24 -0.38
N PRO A 397 -31.31 -2.21 0.50
CA PRO A 397 -31.63 -0.86 0.08
C PRO A 397 -30.67 -0.46 -1.05
N LYS A 398 -31.23 -0.12 -2.22
CA LYS A 398 -30.43 0.32 -3.37
C LYS A 398 -29.89 1.71 -3.04
N ASP A 399 -28.60 1.93 -3.25
CA ASP A 399 -28.02 3.27 -3.26
C ASP A 399 -28.74 4.09 -4.35
N GLN A 400 -29.65 4.98 -3.96
CA GLN A 400 -30.50 5.72 -4.91
C GLN A 400 -29.77 6.81 -5.69
N ASN A 401 -28.43 6.89 -5.64
CA ASN A 401 -27.65 7.90 -6.33
C ASN A 401 -26.36 7.31 -6.93
N VAL A 402 -26.48 6.63 -8.07
CA VAL A 402 -25.38 6.38 -9.02
C VAL A 402 -25.70 7.04 -10.33
#